data_AF-A0A9K3PKZ8-F1
#
_entry.id   AF-A0A9K3PKZ8-F1
#
_cell.length_a   1.000
_cell.length_b   1.000
_cell.length_c   1.000
_cell.angle_alpha   90.00
_cell.angle_beta   90.00
_cell.angle_gamma   90.00
#
_symmetry.space_group_name_H-M   'P 1'
#
loop_
_entity.id
_entity.type
_entity.pdbx_description
1 polymer ?
#
loop_
_entity_poly.entity_id
_entity_poly.type
_entity_poly.pdbx_seq_one_letter_code
_entity_poly.pdbx_strand_id
1 'polypeptide(L)'
;MKSSFVFTRLTLGATLLVASIHASTLRATQDDTISFRKDIHILLYDSSTNYSSKSDDIAESASSLKFFQDRSASANVRTTVYGGKLQKSSTSPSNSKFQLLRPLLEVFSGMNQQLVIVGDAHHVAFNVPEHRGNALSAVDTFVNTFERLTRNAPGAVVFASDDTCCVPAMSYDTPEAYFLYDTNGSREKKACASDGCKAVDKEMTGLWKNAMQHRARDVLPGGVESSYVYLNSGLLAGYPQDILRLLDTIDLDQNEDEEAVLSSLMLTRPEMIVLDYQQELFGTNDVPTKDLAEDCRYMCEDEDAPLVHTELVTQPLILQTSGKFHEACLDFLIEQMGGISQERYLLTSDFFDMVARFNSPPGTSDEDQSAPEEEEVDHIANFFRSDNDATPDSSPNDSDSNYGVTNYGVMPQNYGATGVRPSNYGTNYGNYGNYGNSANYGNYANYGNYGNYGNYGNYGGFSRARR
;
A
#
# COMPACT_ATOMS: atom_id res chain seq x y z
N MET A 1 -90.25 -16.02 53.09
CA MET A 1 -91.44 -16.44 52.32
C MET A 1 -91.17 -16.22 50.83
N LYS A 2 -91.23 -17.31 50.05
CA LYS A 2 -91.65 -17.46 48.64
C LYS A 2 -91.34 -16.38 47.57
N SER A 3 -90.70 -16.89 46.50
CA SER A 3 -91.02 -16.69 45.06
C SER A 3 -90.65 -15.35 44.39
N SER A 4 -90.35 -15.24 43.08
CA SER A 4 -90.39 -16.13 41.91
C SER A 4 -89.49 -15.54 40.78
N PHE A 5 -89.19 -16.38 39.77
CA PHE A 5 -88.65 -16.08 38.43
C PHE A 5 -89.33 -14.90 37.69
N VAL A 6 -88.62 -14.30 36.71
CA VAL A 6 -88.97 -14.29 35.25
C VAL A 6 -87.90 -13.54 34.41
N PHE A 7 -87.56 -14.14 33.26
CA PHE A 7 -86.73 -13.66 32.15
C PHE A 7 -87.37 -12.51 31.37
N THR A 8 -86.58 -11.64 30.69
CA THR A 8 -86.51 -11.51 29.20
C THR A 8 -85.69 -10.27 28.74
N ARG A 9 -84.82 -10.54 27.76
CA ARG A 9 -84.03 -9.73 26.80
C ARG A 9 -84.39 -8.24 26.57
N LEU A 10 -83.36 -7.41 26.29
CA LEU A 10 -83.08 -6.86 24.95
C LEU A 10 -81.72 -6.11 24.87
N THR A 11 -81.07 -6.27 23.73
CA THR A 11 -79.78 -5.75 23.25
C THR A 11 -79.80 -4.28 22.82
N LEU A 12 -78.72 -3.53 23.07
CA LEU A 12 -78.16 -2.42 22.25
C LEU A 12 -76.71 -2.23 22.79
N GLY A 13 -75.63 -2.48 22.05
CA GLY A 13 -75.20 -1.71 20.88
C GLY A 13 -74.21 -0.63 21.32
N ALA A 14 -72.99 -0.99 21.73
CA ALA A 14 -71.92 -0.05 22.07
C ALA A 14 -70.67 -0.34 21.23
N THR A 15 -70.44 0.53 20.25
CA THR A 15 -69.25 0.58 19.39
C THR A 15 -68.04 0.97 20.25
N LEU A 16 -67.13 0.03 20.49
CA LEU A 16 -65.88 0.29 21.19
C LEU A 16 -64.84 0.79 20.18
N LEU A 17 -64.47 2.07 20.26
CA LEU A 17 -63.28 2.61 19.61
C LEU A 17 -62.05 1.99 20.28
N VAL A 18 -61.40 1.02 19.62
CA VAL A 18 -60.09 0.53 20.02
C VAL A 18 -59.05 1.51 19.47
N ALA A 19 -58.54 2.38 20.34
CA ALA A 19 -57.32 3.11 20.06
C ALA A 19 -56.13 2.13 20.12
N SER A 20 -55.65 1.69 18.97
CA SER A 20 -54.39 0.96 18.86
C SER A 20 -53.23 1.91 19.18
N ILE A 21 -52.83 1.96 20.45
CA ILE A 21 -51.55 2.53 20.85
C ILE A 21 -50.47 1.58 20.32
N HIS A 22 -49.88 1.94 19.19
CA HIS A 22 -48.62 1.35 18.75
C HIS A 22 -47.55 1.84 19.72
N ALA A 23 -47.22 0.99 20.71
CA ALA A 23 -45.99 1.14 21.47
C ALA A 23 -44.84 0.85 20.50
N SER A 24 -44.36 1.89 19.82
CA SER A 24 -43.07 1.87 19.13
C SER A 24 -42.00 1.69 20.20
N THR A 25 -41.62 0.45 20.48
CA THR A 25 -40.37 0.13 21.17
C THR A 25 -39.23 0.68 20.32
N LEU A 26 -38.83 1.92 20.62
CA LEU A 26 -37.50 2.43 20.33
C LEU A 26 -36.52 1.46 21.00
N ARG A 27 -36.02 0.48 20.24
CA ARG A 27 -34.75 -0.18 20.55
C ARG A 27 -33.73 0.95 20.56
N ALA A 28 -33.35 1.38 21.76
CA ALA A 28 -32.10 2.08 21.95
C ALA A 28 -31.04 1.18 21.32
N THR A 29 -30.46 1.64 20.21
CA THR A 29 -29.25 1.07 19.64
C THR A 29 -28.23 1.08 20.76
N GLN A 30 -27.92 -0.10 21.25
CA GLN A 30 -26.81 -0.30 22.16
C GLN A 30 -25.60 0.29 21.47
N ASP A 31 -25.09 1.38 22.03
CA ASP A 31 -23.87 2.04 21.61
C ASP A 31 -22.75 1.04 21.87
N ASP A 32 -22.53 0.14 20.91
CA ASP A 32 -21.44 -0.81 20.91
C ASP A 32 -20.16 0.02 20.82
N THR A 33 -19.66 0.43 21.98
CA THR A 33 -18.36 1.08 22.09
C THR A 33 -17.35 0.17 21.39
N ILE A 34 -16.90 0.59 20.21
CA ILE A 34 -15.99 -0.19 19.37
C ILE A 34 -14.74 -0.47 20.20
N SER A 35 -14.60 -1.73 20.64
CA SER A 35 -13.41 -2.18 21.34
C SER A 35 -12.38 -2.57 20.30
N PHE A 36 -11.36 -1.71 20.11
CA PHE A 36 -10.22 -2.02 19.26
C PHE A 36 -9.46 -3.23 19.81
N ARG A 37 -8.96 -4.08 18.90
CA ARG A 37 -8.05 -5.17 19.24
C ARG A 37 -6.72 -4.60 19.76
N LYS A 38 -6.00 -5.36 20.57
CA LYS A 38 -4.80 -4.91 21.32
C LYS A 38 -3.50 -5.56 20.87
N ASP A 39 -3.60 -6.53 19.99
CA ASP A 39 -2.51 -7.34 19.43
C ASP A 39 -1.90 -6.70 18.18
N ILE A 40 -2.56 -5.72 17.56
CA ILE A 40 -2.01 -4.98 16.41
C ILE A 40 -2.30 -3.47 16.48
N HIS A 41 -1.38 -2.66 15.97
CA HIS A 41 -1.52 -1.21 15.80
C HIS A 41 -0.86 -0.76 14.49
N ILE A 42 -1.50 0.15 13.74
CA ILE A 42 -0.95 0.70 12.50
C ILE A 42 -0.48 2.15 12.71
N LEU A 43 0.76 2.44 12.34
CA LEU A 43 1.35 3.77 12.35
C LEU A 43 1.54 4.26 10.92
N LEU A 44 0.79 5.28 10.52
CA LEU A 44 0.88 5.86 9.18
C LEU A 44 1.68 7.16 9.22
N TYR A 45 2.74 7.23 8.42
CA TYR A 45 3.57 8.42 8.29
C TYR A 45 2.99 9.36 7.25
N ASP A 46 2.64 10.56 7.68
CA ASP A 46 2.14 11.64 6.85
C ASP A 46 3.19 12.76 6.75
N SER A 47 3.78 12.92 5.56
CA SER A 47 4.75 13.98 5.26
C SER A 47 4.10 15.23 4.62
N SER A 48 2.76 15.29 4.55
CA SER A 48 2.06 16.38 3.90
C SER A 48 2.07 17.64 4.78
N THR A 49 2.63 18.71 4.23
CA THR A 49 2.72 20.02 4.89
C THR A 49 1.69 20.99 4.34
N ASN A 50 0.99 20.55 3.28
CA ASN A 50 0.14 21.34 2.41
C ASN A 50 -1.34 21.03 2.63
N TYR A 51 -1.76 20.58 3.81
CA TYR A 51 -3.14 20.79 4.23
C TYR A 51 -3.36 22.28 4.51
N SER A 52 -3.43 23.03 3.40
CA SER A 52 -3.95 24.37 3.32
C SER A 52 -5.34 24.36 3.93
N SER A 53 -5.50 25.16 4.97
CA SER A 53 -6.76 25.37 5.65
C SER A 53 -7.82 25.86 4.66
N LYS A 54 -8.97 25.15 4.59
CA LYS A 54 -10.32 25.64 4.22
C LYS A 54 -10.77 25.64 2.73
N SER A 55 -10.78 24.54 1.99
CA SER A 55 -11.76 24.50 0.87
C SER A 55 -12.46 23.20 0.53
N ASP A 56 -11.92 22.00 0.73
CA ASP A 56 -12.58 20.83 0.14
C ASP A 56 -12.75 19.67 1.11
N ASP A 57 -13.83 19.70 1.89
CA ASP A 57 -14.31 18.55 2.68
C ASP A 57 -14.43 17.28 1.79
N ILE A 58 -14.67 17.47 0.49
CA ILE A 58 -14.68 16.41 -0.53
C ILE A 58 -13.29 15.78 -0.68
N ALA A 59 -12.21 16.58 -0.77
CA ALA A 59 -10.85 16.08 -0.95
C ALA A 59 -10.33 15.29 0.26
N GLU A 60 -10.76 15.66 1.48
CA GLU A 60 -10.44 14.92 2.70
C GLU A 60 -11.21 13.59 2.75
N SER A 61 -12.51 13.61 2.42
CA SER A 61 -13.35 12.40 2.42
C SER A 61 -12.95 11.37 1.36
N ALA A 62 -12.37 11.82 0.25
CA ALA A 62 -11.88 11.00 -0.86
C ALA A 62 -10.43 10.55 -0.69
N SER A 63 -9.74 10.97 0.38
CA SER A 63 -8.32 10.64 0.56
C SER A 63 -8.12 9.15 0.89
N SER A 64 -7.04 8.56 0.36
CA SER A 64 -6.62 7.20 0.68
C SER A 64 -6.44 7.00 2.19
N LEU A 65 -5.90 8.00 2.89
CA LEU A 65 -5.77 8.00 4.33
C LEU A 65 -7.12 7.88 5.06
N LYS A 66 -8.13 8.63 4.62
CA LYS A 66 -9.48 8.56 5.23
C LYS A 66 -10.11 7.21 5.00
N PHE A 67 -10.05 6.71 3.76
CA PHE A 67 -10.51 5.36 3.43
C PHE A 67 -9.84 4.30 4.30
N PHE A 68 -8.51 4.37 4.44
CA PHE A 68 -7.73 3.47 5.27
C PHE A 68 -8.20 3.48 6.73
N GLN A 69 -8.43 4.66 7.31
CA GLN A 69 -8.87 4.80 8.70
C GLN A 69 -10.28 4.24 8.92
N ASP A 70 -11.22 4.49 8.00
CA ASP A 70 -12.58 3.96 8.08
C ASP A 70 -12.60 2.44 8.00
N ARG A 71 -11.83 1.88 7.07
CA ARG A 71 -11.67 0.43 6.90
C ARG A 71 -10.95 -0.22 8.08
N SER A 72 -9.97 0.46 8.66
CA SER A 72 -9.31 0.01 9.89
C SER A 72 -10.32 -0.08 11.05
N ALA A 73 -11.19 0.92 11.18
CA ALA A 73 -12.21 0.95 12.22
C ALA A 73 -13.25 -0.18 12.07
N SER A 74 -13.68 -0.51 10.85
CA SER A 74 -14.59 -1.64 10.61
C SER A 74 -13.98 -2.98 11.02
N ALA A 75 -12.65 -3.12 10.87
CA ALA A 75 -11.86 -4.27 11.29
C ALA A 75 -11.38 -4.22 12.76
N ASN A 76 -11.84 -3.27 13.56
CA ASN A 76 -11.38 -3.03 14.94
C ASN A 76 -9.86 -2.81 15.08
N VAL A 77 -9.19 -2.35 14.04
CA VAL A 77 -7.75 -2.03 14.06
C VAL A 77 -7.56 -0.56 14.39
N ARG A 78 -6.65 -0.27 15.33
CA ARG A 78 -6.30 1.10 15.68
C ARG A 78 -5.21 1.61 14.74
N THR A 79 -5.44 2.81 14.22
CA THR A 79 -4.50 3.52 13.34
C THR A 79 -4.12 4.86 13.96
N THR A 80 -2.83 5.18 13.97
CA THR A 80 -2.30 6.48 14.39
C THR A 80 -1.52 7.10 13.24
N VAL A 81 -1.84 8.35 12.91
CA VAL A 81 -1.08 9.13 11.93
C VAL A 81 -0.04 9.96 12.66
N TYR A 82 1.20 9.97 12.15
CA TYR A 82 2.31 10.74 12.70
C TYR A 82 3.09 11.44 11.57
N GLY A 83 3.96 12.40 11.90
CA GLY A 83 4.60 13.27 10.90
C GLY A 83 3.92 14.64 10.83
N GLY A 84 2.67 14.70 10.38
CA GLY A 84 1.82 15.89 10.43
C GLY A 84 2.46 17.18 9.89
N LYS A 85 2.02 18.35 10.41
CA LYS A 85 2.45 19.70 9.99
C LYS A 85 3.90 20.06 10.37
N LEU A 86 4.82 19.11 10.40
CA LEU A 86 6.24 19.47 10.42
C LEU A 86 6.50 20.26 9.14
N GLN A 87 6.81 21.56 9.28
CA GLN A 87 6.98 22.44 8.13
C GLN A 87 8.00 21.81 7.19
N LYS A 88 7.58 21.54 5.95
CA LYS A 88 8.51 21.09 4.92
C LYS A 88 9.32 22.32 4.58
N SER A 89 10.46 22.51 5.22
CA SER A 89 11.50 23.28 4.56
C SER A 89 11.80 22.57 3.25
N SER A 90 12.26 23.29 2.23
CA SER A 90 12.77 22.73 0.97
C SER A 90 13.96 21.78 1.15
N THR A 91 14.31 21.45 2.40
CA THR A 91 15.38 20.55 2.86
C THR A 91 14.82 19.47 3.79
N SER A 92 13.53 19.15 3.69
CA SER A 92 12.95 18.15 4.59
C SER A 92 13.57 16.79 4.36
N PRO A 93 14.12 16.18 5.43
CA PRO A 93 14.88 14.95 5.29
C PRO A 93 14.02 13.80 4.75
N SER A 94 14.56 13.04 3.81
CA SER A 94 13.99 11.79 3.29
C SER A 94 13.58 10.84 4.43
N ASN A 95 14.39 10.79 5.49
CA ASN A 95 14.22 9.82 6.59
C ASN A 95 13.39 10.30 7.77
N SER A 96 12.59 11.36 7.58
CA SER A 96 11.75 11.90 8.65
C SER A 96 10.77 10.85 9.23
N LYS A 97 10.38 9.84 8.43
CA LYS A 97 9.58 8.67 8.85
C LYS A 97 10.21 7.95 10.05
N PHE A 98 11.42 7.43 9.90
CA PHE A 98 12.07 6.62 10.92
C PHE A 98 12.53 7.42 12.15
N GLN A 99 12.84 8.70 11.97
CA GLN A 99 13.26 9.56 13.09
C GLN A 99 12.12 9.85 14.07
N LEU A 100 10.93 10.09 13.53
CA LEU A 100 9.73 10.38 14.34
C LEU A 100 9.10 9.12 14.91
N LEU A 101 9.47 7.95 14.38
CA LEU A 101 8.94 6.67 14.79
C LEU A 101 9.41 6.25 16.20
N ARG A 102 10.68 6.53 16.55
CA ARG A 102 11.28 6.12 17.83
C ARG A 102 10.45 6.48 19.08
N PRO A 103 10.06 7.75 19.32
CA PRO A 103 9.29 8.08 20.53
C PRO A 103 7.92 7.39 20.59
N LEU A 104 7.32 7.06 19.43
CA LEU A 104 6.09 6.29 19.40
C LEU A 104 6.35 4.85 19.84
N LEU A 105 7.37 4.21 19.28
CA LEU A 105 7.74 2.83 19.62
C LEU A 105 8.15 2.67 21.08
N GLU A 106 8.78 3.68 21.69
CA GLU A 106 9.11 3.69 23.13
C GLU A 106 7.87 3.70 24.02
N VAL A 107 6.77 4.32 23.57
CA VAL A 107 5.47 4.22 24.26
C VAL A 107 4.88 2.81 24.07
N PHE A 108 5.01 2.23 22.87
CA PHE A 108 4.53 0.87 22.59
C PHE A 108 5.33 -0.22 23.27
N SER A 109 6.64 -0.06 23.50
CA SER A 109 7.48 -1.09 24.12
C SER A 109 7.09 -1.39 25.57
N GLY A 110 6.41 -0.44 26.24
CA GLY A 110 5.79 -0.65 27.55
C GLY A 110 4.48 -1.46 27.51
N MET A 111 3.93 -1.71 26.32
CA MET A 111 2.69 -2.45 26.09
C MET A 111 3.04 -3.83 25.49
N ASN A 112 2.90 -4.90 26.29
CA ASN A 112 3.30 -6.26 25.92
C ASN A 112 2.77 -6.70 24.52
N GLN A 113 3.67 -7.31 23.71
CA GLN A 113 3.40 -8.12 22.50
C GLN A 113 2.39 -7.55 21.48
N GLN A 114 2.26 -6.22 21.38
CA GLN A 114 1.49 -5.62 20.30
C GLN A 114 2.35 -5.56 19.03
N LEU A 115 1.86 -6.16 17.93
CA LEU A 115 2.47 -6.03 16.61
C LEU A 115 2.24 -4.60 16.08
N VAL A 116 3.29 -3.98 15.55
CA VAL A 116 3.20 -2.66 14.95
C VAL A 116 3.46 -2.76 13.46
N ILE A 117 2.54 -2.22 12.67
CA ILE A 117 2.74 -1.97 11.24
C ILE A 117 3.11 -0.51 11.08
N VAL A 118 4.13 -0.21 10.28
CA VAL A 118 4.49 1.15 9.88
C VAL A 118 4.33 1.27 8.37
N GLY A 119 3.63 2.32 7.92
CA GLY A 119 3.35 2.55 6.51
C GLY A 119 3.35 4.03 6.13
N ASP A 120 3.44 4.32 4.84
CA ASP A 120 3.21 5.67 4.31
C ASP A 120 1.70 5.97 4.24
N ALA A 121 1.27 7.18 4.62
CA ALA A 121 -0.16 7.48 4.80
C ALA A 121 -0.96 7.66 3.50
N HIS A 122 -0.34 8.14 2.42
CA HIS A 122 -1.05 8.60 1.21
C HIS A 122 -1.06 7.59 0.07
N HIS A 123 -0.24 6.56 0.16
CA HIS A 123 0.01 5.60 -0.92
C HIS A 123 -0.40 4.18 -0.54
N VAL A 124 -1.34 4.06 0.41
CA VAL A 124 -1.80 2.78 0.94
C VAL A 124 -3.31 2.68 1.00
N ALA A 125 -3.81 1.46 0.88
CA ALA A 125 -5.21 1.10 1.14
C ALA A 125 -5.29 -0.10 2.08
N PHE A 126 -6.28 -0.11 2.96
CA PHE A 126 -6.52 -1.21 3.89
C PHE A 126 -7.46 -2.23 3.26
N ASN A 127 -6.91 -3.39 2.88
CA ASN A 127 -7.57 -4.41 2.06
C ASN A 127 -8.42 -5.34 2.92
N VAL A 128 -9.55 -4.81 3.40
CA VAL A 128 -10.55 -5.58 4.14
C VAL A 128 -11.94 -5.36 3.55
N PRO A 129 -12.74 -6.44 3.45
CA PRO A 129 -14.12 -6.34 2.97
C PRO A 129 -15.01 -5.58 3.97
N GLU A 130 -16.19 -5.15 3.52
CA GLU A 130 -17.16 -4.45 4.38
C GLU A 130 -17.74 -5.35 5.47
N HIS A 131 -17.91 -6.64 5.16
CA HIS A 131 -18.40 -7.61 6.12
C HIS A 131 -17.43 -7.74 7.30
N ARG A 132 -17.86 -7.25 8.47
CA ARG A 132 -17.05 -7.18 9.71
C ARG A 132 -16.39 -8.52 10.09
N GLY A 133 -17.08 -9.64 9.90
CA GLY A 133 -16.51 -10.96 10.21
C GLY A 133 -15.31 -11.30 9.31
N ASN A 134 -15.41 -10.96 8.02
CA ASN A 134 -14.36 -11.22 7.05
C ASN A 134 -13.19 -10.23 7.25
N ALA A 135 -13.50 -8.96 7.58
CA ALA A 135 -12.49 -7.97 7.92
C ALA A 135 -11.66 -8.39 9.14
N LEU A 136 -12.30 -8.90 10.21
CA LEU A 136 -11.59 -9.43 11.37
C LEU A 136 -10.72 -10.64 11.01
N SER A 137 -11.25 -11.55 10.17
CA SER A 137 -10.51 -12.71 9.68
C SER A 137 -9.29 -12.33 8.86
N ALA A 138 -9.36 -11.30 8.02
CA ALA A 138 -8.22 -10.82 7.23
C ALA A 138 -7.07 -10.34 8.13
N VAL A 139 -7.40 -9.64 9.22
CA VAL A 139 -6.40 -9.20 10.20
C VAL A 139 -5.82 -10.38 10.99
N ASP A 140 -6.63 -11.38 11.33
CA ASP A 140 -6.12 -12.60 11.98
C ASP A 140 -5.18 -13.38 11.05
N THR A 141 -5.50 -13.47 9.76
CA THR A 141 -4.61 -14.03 8.75
C THR A 141 -3.28 -13.29 8.71
N PHE A 142 -3.30 -11.94 8.72
CA PHE A 142 -2.08 -11.14 8.76
C PHE A 142 -1.18 -11.46 9.97
N VAL A 143 -1.75 -11.50 11.18
CA VAL A 143 -0.98 -11.79 12.40
C VAL A 143 -0.38 -13.20 12.34
N ASN A 144 -1.16 -14.20 11.92
CA ASN A 144 -0.69 -15.58 11.77
C ASN A 144 0.40 -15.71 10.70
N THR A 145 0.27 -14.99 9.59
CA THR A 145 1.27 -14.94 8.51
C THR A 145 2.55 -14.30 9.00
N PHE A 146 2.49 -13.21 9.76
CA PHE A 146 3.66 -12.56 10.35
C PHE A 146 4.43 -13.52 11.27
N GLU A 147 3.73 -14.22 12.17
CA GLU A 147 4.33 -15.22 13.05
C GLU A 147 4.94 -16.39 12.27
N ARG A 148 4.31 -16.81 11.18
CA ARG A 148 4.82 -17.88 10.30
C ARG A 148 6.10 -17.43 9.59
N LEU A 149 6.13 -16.24 9.00
CA LEU A 149 7.29 -15.71 8.27
C LEU A 149 8.48 -15.47 9.19
N THR A 150 8.23 -15.05 10.44
CA THR A 150 9.29 -14.75 11.43
C THR A 150 9.69 -15.94 12.30
N ARG A 151 9.06 -17.12 12.15
CA ARG A 151 9.29 -18.30 13.01
C ARG A 151 10.75 -18.70 13.14
N ASN A 152 11.52 -18.60 12.04
CA ASN A 152 12.92 -19.00 11.98
C ASN A 152 13.89 -17.82 12.18
N ALA A 153 13.37 -16.61 12.36
CA ALA A 153 14.12 -15.38 12.60
C ALA A 153 13.44 -14.58 13.71
N PRO A 154 13.44 -15.08 14.97
CA PRO A 154 12.76 -14.41 16.07
C PRO A 154 13.38 -13.02 16.30
N GLY A 155 12.52 -12.02 16.33
CA GLY A 155 12.92 -10.62 16.46
C GLY A 155 13.31 -9.95 15.14
N ALA A 156 13.05 -10.59 14.00
CA ALA A 156 13.12 -9.94 12.70
C ALA A 156 11.92 -8.99 12.48
N VAL A 157 12.16 -7.97 11.67
CA VAL A 157 11.13 -7.09 11.11
C VAL A 157 10.82 -7.57 9.69
N VAL A 158 9.54 -7.70 9.35
CA VAL A 158 9.12 -8.06 8.01
C VAL A 158 8.92 -6.78 7.20
N PHE A 159 9.55 -6.70 6.04
CA PHE A 159 9.36 -5.60 5.09
C PHE A 159 8.54 -6.08 3.89
N ALA A 160 7.80 -5.14 3.29
CA ALA A 160 7.23 -5.34 1.97
C ALA A 160 8.35 -5.58 0.95
N SER A 161 8.00 -6.25 -0.14
CA SER A 161 8.93 -6.50 -1.24
C SER A 161 8.40 -5.93 -2.55
N ASP A 162 9.29 -5.61 -3.48
CA ASP A 162 8.99 -5.12 -4.82
C ASP A 162 9.64 -5.99 -5.87
N ASP A 163 9.10 -5.92 -7.09
CA ASP A 163 9.64 -6.55 -8.29
C ASP A 163 10.48 -5.61 -9.16
N THR A 164 10.58 -4.35 -8.73
CA THR A 164 11.40 -3.31 -9.33
C THR A 164 12.57 -2.96 -8.41
N CYS A 165 13.70 -2.67 -9.04
CA CYS A 165 14.89 -2.13 -8.39
C CYS A 165 15.51 -1.13 -9.36
N CYS A 166 16.11 -0.04 -8.91
CA CYS A 166 16.58 0.25 -7.56
C CYS A 166 16.43 1.74 -7.28
N VAL A 167 16.49 2.14 -6.00
CA VAL A 167 16.65 3.55 -5.63
C VAL A 167 17.99 4.11 -6.13
N PRO A 168 18.08 5.42 -6.47
CA PRO A 168 19.31 6.05 -6.96
C PRO A 168 20.52 5.87 -6.05
N ALA A 169 20.35 5.75 -4.73
CA ALA A 169 21.49 5.57 -3.82
C ALA A 169 22.26 4.25 -4.05
N MET A 170 21.59 3.21 -4.54
CA MET A 170 22.22 1.92 -4.85
C MET A 170 23.17 1.96 -6.05
N SER A 171 23.19 3.05 -6.82
CA SER A 171 24.14 3.19 -7.93
C SER A 171 25.52 3.72 -7.50
N TYR A 172 25.71 4.08 -6.22
CA TYR A 172 26.94 4.70 -5.72
C TYR A 172 27.84 3.75 -4.95
N ASP A 173 27.28 2.67 -4.42
CA ASP A 173 27.94 1.77 -3.49
C ASP A 173 27.53 0.33 -3.72
N THR A 174 28.36 -0.60 -3.26
CA THR A 174 28.04 -2.03 -3.32
C THR A 174 27.15 -2.42 -2.14
N PRO A 175 26.44 -3.57 -2.22
CA PRO A 175 25.64 -4.09 -1.12
C PRO A 175 26.37 -4.21 0.21
N GLU A 176 27.69 -4.37 0.20
CA GLU A 176 28.54 -4.57 1.38
C GLU A 176 29.17 -3.29 1.92
N ALA A 177 29.02 -2.15 1.23
CA ALA A 177 29.69 -0.90 1.59
C ALA A 177 29.19 -0.28 2.91
N TYR A 178 27.99 -0.66 3.31
CA TYR A 178 27.21 0.00 4.36
C TYR A 178 27.36 -0.65 5.73
N PHE A 179 27.63 -1.96 5.79
CA PHE A 179 27.79 -2.72 7.01
C PHE A 179 28.89 -3.77 6.88
N LEU A 180 29.70 -3.95 7.93
CA LEU A 180 30.70 -5.01 7.98
C LEU A 180 30.11 -6.37 8.35
N TYR A 181 30.42 -7.40 7.55
CA TYR A 181 30.06 -8.79 7.86
C TYR A 181 30.75 -9.35 9.11
N ASP A 182 31.93 -8.84 9.48
CA ASP A 182 32.79 -9.45 10.51
C ASP A 182 32.68 -8.82 11.91
N THR A 183 32.03 -7.65 12.04
CA THR A 183 31.89 -6.91 13.31
C THR A 183 30.44 -6.76 13.76
N ASN A 184 29.66 -7.85 13.75
CA ASN A 184 28.23 -7.83 14.08
C ASN A 184 27.45 -6.77 13.26
N GLY A 185 27.75 -6.54 11.99
CA GLY A 185 27.01 -5.57 11.18
C GLY A 185 27.15 -4.13 11.68
N SER A 186 28.35 -3.72 12.09
CA SER A 186 28.59 -2.31 12.42
C SER A 186 28.44 -1.43 11.17
N ARG A 187 27.81 -0.27 11.34
CA ARG A 187 27.59 0.73 10.28
C ARG A 187 28.92 1.39 9.90
N GLU A 188 29.32 1.32 8.63
CA GLU A 188 30.62 1.86 8.16
C GLU A 188 30.49 3.17 7.39
N LYS A 189 29.45 3.27 6.57
CA LYS A 189 29.32 4.33 5.58
C LYS A 189 27.88 4.79 5.49
N LYS A 190 27.65 6.10 5.33
CA LYS A 190 26.33 6.67 5.09
C LYS A 190 25.96 6.62 3.60
N ALA A 191 24.70 6.35 3.27
CA ALA A 191 24.19 6.40 1.89
C ALA A 191 24.08 7.85 1.39
N CYS A 192 24.09 8.06 0.07
CA CYS A 192 23.79 9.38 -0.48
C CYS A 192 22.30 9.70 -0.33
N ALA A 193 21.97 10.99 -0.30
CA ALA A 193 20.59 11.45 -0.34
C ALA A 193 19.98 11.26 -1.71
N SER A 194 18.73 10.79 -1.78
CA SER A 194 18.07 10.45 -3.04
C SER A 194 18.04 11.61 -4.05
N ASP A 195 18.06 12.88 -3.59
CA ASP A 195 18.13 14.09 -4.42
C ASP A 195 19.57 14.51 -4.82
N GLY A 196 20.58 14.02 -4.09
CA GLY A 196 22.01 14.22 -4.33
C GLY A 196 22.65 13.14 -5.21
N CYS A 197 22.03 11.98 -5.37
CA CYS A 197 22.53 10.84 -6.15
C CYS A 197 22.27 11.04 -7.67
N LYS A 198 23.06 11.89 -8.35
CA LYS A 198 22.84 12.31 -9.75
C LYS A 198 23.37 11.38 -10.87
N ALA A 199 23.98 10.23 -10.57
CA ALA A 199 24.51 9.32 -11.59
C ALA A 199 24.14 7.85 -11.33
N VAL A 200 23.42 7.23 -12.27
CA VAL A 200 23.08 5.81 -12.22
C VAL A 200 24.19 5.01 -12.90
N ASP A 201 25.06 4.42 -12.10
CA ASP A 201 25.93 3.34 -12.54
C ASP A 201 25.14 2.03 -12.68
N LYS A 202 25.05 1.53 -13.93
CA LYS A 202 24.36 0.28 -14.27
C LYS A 202 25.08 -0.96 -13.72
N GLU A 203 26.40 -0.90 -13.54
CA GLU A 203 27.16 -2.01 -12.97
C GLU A 203 26.84 -2.18 -11.49
N MET A 204 26.84 -1.07 -10.75
CA MET A 204 26.55 -1.07 -9.31
C MET A 204 25.13 -1.57 -9.02
N THR A 205 24.13 -1.05 -9.73
CA THR A 205 22.74 -1.55 -9.62
C THR A 205 22.62 -3.04 -9.99
N GLY A 206 23.44 -3.53 -10.91
CA GLY A 206 23.56 -4.96 -11.23
C GLY A 206 24.02 -5.82 -10.04
N LEU A 207 24.98 -5.32 -9.25
CA LEU A 207 25.46 -6.02 -8.04
C LEU A 207 24.33 -6.17 -7.00
N TRP A 208 23.56 -5.11 -6.77
CA TRP A 208 22.39 -5.14 -5.88
C TRP A 208 21.34 -6.13 -6.33
N LYS A 209 20.97 -6.08 -7.62
CA LYS A 209 19.98 -7.01 -8.19
C LYS A 209 20.42 -8.45 -8.00
N ASN A 210 21.66 -8.76 -8.34
CA ASN A 210 22.21 -10.11 -8.20
C ASN A 210 22.23 -10.58 -6.74
N ALA A 211 22.63 -9.72 -5.80
CA ALA A 211 22.69 -10.07 -4.38
C ALA A 211 21.30 -10.35 -3.79
N MET A 212 20.31 -9.51 -4.08
CA MET A 212 18.93 -9.69 -3.59
C MET A 212 18.26 -10.91 -4.22
N GLN A 213 18.44 -11.15 -5.52
CA GLN A 213 17.98 -12.36 -6.19
C GLN A 213 18.66 -13.63 -5.64
N HIS A 214 19.94 -13.57 -5.32
CA HIS A 214 20.65 -14.70 -4.72
C HIS A 214 20.10 -15.02 -3.34
N ARG A 215 19.90 -14.01 -2.49
CA ARG A 215 19.24 -14.17 -1.19
C ARG A 215 17.86 -14.81 -1.34
N ALA A 216 17.04 -14.33 -2.27
CA ALA A 216 15.69 -14.89 -2.49
C ALA A 216 15.75 -16.39 -2.80
N ARG A 217 16.68 -16.83 -3.66
CA ARG A 217 16.90 -18.26 -3.95
C ARG A 217 17.34 -19.07 -2.74
N ASP A 218 18.08 -18.48 -1.80
CA ASP A 218 18.55 -19.18 -0.59
C ASP A 218 17.45 -19.31 0.47
N VAL A 219 16.54 -18.34 0.53
CA VAL A 219 15.48 -18.28 1.56
C VAL A 219 14.20 -18.97 1.11
N LEU A 220 13.86 -18.90 -0.18
CA LEU A 220 12.63 -19.51 -0.72
C LEU A 220 12.78 -21.03 -0.86
N PRO A 221 11.85 -21.83 -0.32
CA PRO A 221 11.95 -23.27 -0.35
C PRO A 221 11.74 -23.83 -1.76
N GLY A 222 12.41 -24.94 -2.06
CA GLY A 222 11.99 -25.85 -3.14
C GLY A 222 12.04 -25.28 -4.56
N GLY A 223 12.83 -24.24 -4.82
CA GLY A 223 12.92 -23.61 -6.14
C GLY A 223 11.71 -22.73 -6.47
N VAL A 224 10.95 -22.29 -5.47
CA VAL A 224 9.96 -21.22 -5.67
C VAL A 224 10.69 -19.97 -6.13
N GLU A 225 10.34 -19.49 -7.32
CA GLU A 225 10.79 -18.20 -7.83
C GLU A 225 9.75 -17.14 -7.44
N SER A 226 10.23 -15.98 -7.03
CA SER A 226 9.42 -14.78 -6.87
C SER A 226 10.07 -13.66 -7.67
N SER A 227 9.25 -12.82 -8.30
CA SER A 227 9.69 -11.56 -8.89
C SER A 227 9.93 -10.49 -7.81
N TYR A 228 9.23 -10.60 -6.67
CA TYR A 228 9.27 -9.65 -5.57
C TYR A 228 10.45 -9.86 -4.63
N VAL A 229 11.65 -9.56 -5.13
CA VAL A 229 12.91 -9.86 -4.44
C VAL A 229 13.62 -8.65 -3.86
N TYR A 230 13.10 -7.45 -4.11
CA TYR A 230 13.68 -6.19 -3.66
C TYR A 230 12.97 -5.67 -2.42
N LEU A 231 13.67 -5.00 -1.51
CA LEU A 231 13.08 -4.47 -0.29
C LEU A 231 12.31 -3.19 -0.61
N ASN A 232 11.06 -3.08 -0.17
CA ASN A 232 10.29 -1.84 -0.18
C ASN A 232 10.27 -1.24 1.24
N SER A 233 10.77 -0.03 1.40
CA SER A 233 10.89 0.64 2.71
C SER A 233 9.60 1.37 3.16
N GLY A 234 8.56 1.38 2.32
CA GLY A 234 7.28 2.02 2.56
C GLY A 234 6.38 1.28 3.54
N LEU A 235 6.53 -0.04 3.68
CA LEU A 235 5.76 -0.87 4.61
C LEU A 235 6.66 -1.84 5.39
N LEU A 236 6.43 -1.91 6.71
CA LEU A 236 7.04 -2.92 7.57
C LEU A 236 6.11 -3.34 8.71
N ALA A 237 6.33 -4.53 9.25
CA ALA A 237 5.72 -5.02 10.48
C ALA A 237 6.77 -5.59 11.43
N GLY A 238 6.62 -5.33 12.72
CA GLY A 238 7.48 -5.90 13.74
C GLY A 238 7.00 -5.57 15.15
N TYR A 239 7.57 -6.24 16.14
CA TYR A 239 7.36 -5.84 17.53
C TYR A 239 8.15 -4.54 17.83
N PRO A 240 7.64 -3.66 18.71
CA PRO A 240 8.26 -2.36 18.98
C PRO A 240 9.74 -2.43 19.32
N GLN A 241 10.14 -3.41 20.15
CA GLN A 241 11.52 -3.56 20.58
C GLN A 241 12.45 -4.02 19.44
N ASP A 242 11.93 -4.80 18.50
CA ASP A 242 12.69 -5.28 17.35
C ASP A 242 12.83 -4.18 16.29
N ILE A 243 11.79 -3.37 16.09
CA ILE A 243 11.88 -2.16 15.25
C ILE A 243 12.85 -1.15 15.89
N LEU A 244 12.82 -0.94 17.21
CA LEU A 244 13.80 -0.09 17.90
C LEU A 244 15.25 -0.59 17.71
N ARG A 245 15.48 -1.91 17.84
CA ARG A 245 16.80 -2.51 17.58
C ARG A 245 17.24 -2.31 16.13
N LEU A 246 16.31 -2.43 15.18
CA LEU A 246 16.56 -2.14 13.77
C LEU A 246 16.99 -0.68 13.60
N LEU A 247 16.24 0.27 14.16
CA LEU A 247 16.56 1.71 14.13
C LEU A 247 17.92 2.03 14.72
N ASP A 248 18.30 1.38 15.82
CA ASP A 248 19.62 1.53 16.44
C ASP A 248 20.74 0.98 15.54
N THR A 249 20.45 -0.06 14.77
CA THR A 249 21.44 -0.72 13.91
C THR A 249 21.67 0.04 12.61
N ILE A 250 20.61 0.52 11.97
CA ILE A 250 20.74 1.28 10.72
C ILE A 250 21.39 2.65 10.93
N ASP A 251 21.24 3.23 12.13
CA ASP A 251 21.77 4.54 12.51
C ASP A 251 21.57 5.56 11.38
N LEU A 252 20.32 5.80 11.01
CA LEU A 252 19.98 6.51 9.79
C LEU A 252 20.03 8.03 9.99
N ASP A 253 20.88 8.71 9.22
CA ASP A 253 20.94 10.17 9.20
C ASP A 253 19.71 10.76 8.51
N GLN A 254 19.50 12.06 8.69
CA GLN A 254 18.36 12.80 8.13
C GLN A 254 18.16 12.61 6.62
N ASN A 255 19.25 12.66 5.86
CA ASN A 255 19.16 12.74 4.40
C ASN A 255 19.60 11.47 3.70
N GLU A 256 19.88 10.37 4.40
CA GLU A 256 20.22 9.12 3.70
C GLU A 256 19.02 8.58 2.91
N ASP A 257 19.26 7.70 1.96
CA ASP A 257 18.19 6.90 1.35
C ASP A 257 17.96 5.65 2.21
N GLU A 258 16.80 5.53 2.85
CA GLU A 258 16.49 4.44 3.77
C GLU A 258 16.56 3.06 3.12
N GLU A 259 16.14 2.95 1.86
CA GLU A 259 15.95 1.68 1.16
C GLU A 259 17.28 1.05 0.79
N ALA A 260 18.25 1.87 0.37
CA ALA A 260 19.63 1.44 0.17
C ALA A 260 20.27 0.89 1.46
N VAL A 261 20.08 1.59 2.58
CA VAL A 261 20.64 1.17 3.87
C VAL A 261 19.98 -0.12 4.37
N LEU A 262 18.65 -0.19 4.35
CA LEU A 262 17.89 -1.36 4.79
C LEU A 262 18.18 -2.59 3.92
N SER A 263 18.33 -2.41 2.61
CA SER A 263 18.67 -3.50 1.69
C SER A 263 20.06 -4.08 1.97
N SER A 264 21.05 -3.23 2.29
CA SER A 264 22.37 -3.73 2.70
C SER A 264 22.32 -4.42 4.05
N LEU A 265 21.58 -3.86 5.02
CA LEU A 265 21.42 -4.50 6.32
C LEU A 265 20.77 -5.88 6.16
N MET A 266 19.76 -5.99 5.30
CA MET A 266 19.12 -7.27 4.99
C MET A 266 20.16 -8.29 4.51
N LEU A 267 21.04 -7.91 3.57
CA LEU A 267 22.05 -8.80 2.99
C LEU A 267 23.19 -9.16 3.97
N THR A 268 23.49 -8.28 4.93
CA THR A 268 24.60 -8.45 5.88
C THR A 268 24.17 -9.10 7.21
N ARG A 269 22.92 -8.85 7.64
CA ARG A 269 22.28 -9.34 8.87
C ARG A 269 20.94 -10.00 8.53
N PRO A 270 20.96 -11.17 7.85
CA PRO A 270 19.76 -11.83 7.34
C PRO A 270 18.70 -12.15 8.40
N GLU A 271 19.09 -12.28 9.67
CA GLU A 271 18.22 -12.57 10.80
C GLU A 271 17.43 -11.36 11.32
N MET A 272 17.77 -10.13 10.88
CA MET A 272 17.09 -8.91 11.30
C MET A 272 15.93 -8.51 10.39
N ILE A 273 15.99 -8.89 9.11
CA ILE A 273 15.01 -8.50 8.09
C ILE A 273 14.53 -9.74 7.34
N VAL A 274 13.21 -9.93 7.35
CA VAL A 274 12.50 -10.88 6.49
C VAL A 274 11.79 -10.08 5.41
N LEU A 275 11.86 -10.55 4.15
CA LEU A 275 11.03 -9.99 3.08
C LEU A 275 9.77 -10.83 2.90
N ASP A 276 8.67 -10.15 2.66
CA ASP A 276 7.40 -10.75 2.25
C ASP A 276 7.40 -11.09 0.75
N TYR A 277 8.27 -12.02 0.35
CA TYR A 277 8.51 -12.40 -1.06
C TYR A 277 7.24 -12.83 -1.83
N GLN A 278 6.20 -13.26 -1.12
CA GLN A 278 4.96 -13.79 -1.71
C GLN A 278 3.79 -12.81 -1.55
N GLN A 279 4.05 -11.57 -1.11
CA GLN A 279 3.02 -10.54 -0.93
C GLN A 279 1.86 -11.05 -0.04
N GLU A 280 2.17 -11.76 1.04
CA GLU A 280 1.18 -12.38 1.92
C GLU A 280 0.71 -11.44 3.05
N LEU A 281 1.54 -10.48 3.43
CA LEU A 281 1.26 -9.43 4.41
C LEU A 281 0.96 -8.11 3.71
N PHE A 282 1.85 -7.72 2.80
CA PHE A 282 1.86 -6.44 2.10
C PHE A 282 1.78 -6.70 0.62
N GLY A 283 0.93 -5.94 -0.07
CA GLY A 283 0.79 -6.00 -1.50
C GLY A 283 1.33 -4.72 -2.12
N THR A 284 2.40 -4.80 -2.91
CA THR A 284 2.93 -3.64 -3.63
C THR A 284 2.50 -3.68 -5.09
N ASN A 285 2.39 -2.49 -5.68
CA ASN A 285 2.21 -2.33 -7.11
C ASN A 285 3.08 -1.16 -7.61
N ASP A 286 4.27 -1.47 -8.11
CA ASP A 286 5.23 -0.48 -8.63
C ASP A 286 5.27 -0.43 -10.17
N VAL A 287 4.32 -1.10 -10.85
CA VAL A 287 4.24 -1.04 -12.31
C VAL A 287 3.70 0.32 -12.75
N PRO A 288 4.37 1.04 -13.66
CA PRO A 288 3.80 2.23 -14.28
C PRO A 288 2.53 1.85 -15.02
N THR A 289 1.37 2.28 -14.53
CA THR A 289 0.08 1.95 -15.14
C THR A 289 -0.09 2.69 -16.46
N LYS A 290 0.11 1.99 -17.58
CA LYS A 290 -0.33 2.40 -18.91
C LYS A 290 -1.77 1.96 -19.17
N ASP A 291 -2.19 0.86 -18.56
CA ASP A 291 -3.55 0.36 -18.57
C ASP A 291 -3.93 -0.10 -17.14
N LEU A 292 -4.93 0.55 -16.54
CA LEU A 292 -5.38 0.21 -15.18
C LEU A 292 -5.88 -1.23 -15.07
N ALA A 293 -6.46 -1.78 -16.14
CA ALA A 293 -6.98 -3.15 -16.11
C ALA A 293 -5.86 -4.20 -16.19
N GLU A 294 -4.75 -3.87 -16.84
CA GLU A 294 -3.61 -4.80 -17.00
C GLU A 294 -2.54 -4.61 -15.92
N ASP A 295 -2.31 -3.38 -15.47
CA ASP A 295 -1.19 -3.02 -14.60
C ASP A 295 -1.56 -2.96 -13.11
N CYS A 296 -2.85 -2.94 -12.75
CA CYS A 296 -3.28 -3.13 -11.36
C CYS A 296 -3.32 -4.62 -11.01
N ARG A 297 -2.31 -5.08 -10.28
CA ARG A 297 -2.12 -6.51 -9.92
C ARG A 297 -3.06 -7.05 -8.84
N TYR A 298 -4.09 -6.31 -8.46
CA TYR A 298 -5.05 -6.72 -7.44
C TYR A 298 -6.46 -6.57 -7.96
N MET A 299 -7.27 -7.60 -7.77
CA MET A 299 -8.64 -7.64 -8.25
C MET A 299 -9.61 -8.18 -7.21
N CYS A 300 -10.87 -7.80 -7.35
CA CYS A 300 -11.97 -8.31 -6.55
C CYS A 300 -12.43 -9.65 -7.13
N GLU A 301 -12.44 -10.72 -6.31
CA GLU A 301 -13.03 -12.01 -6.69
C GLU A 301 -14.49 -12.13 -6.24
N ASP A 302 -14.84 -11.46 -5.13
CA ASP A 302 -16.16 -11.46 -4.50
C ASP A 302 -16.36 -10.11 -3.79
N GLU A 303 -17.58 -9.56 -3.83
CA GLU A 303 -17.94 -8.26 -3.20
C GLU A 303 -17.62 -8.24 -1.69
N ASP A 304 -17.64 -9.40 -1.03
CA ASP A 304 -17.37 -9.56 0.40
C ASP A 304 -15.99 -10.16 0.72
N ALA A 305 -15.06 -10.18 -0.24
CA ALA A 305 -13.69 -10.67 -0.07
C ALA A 305 -12.63 -9.56 -0.13
N PRO A 306 -11.45 -9.75 0.49
CA PRO A 306 -10.28 -8.92 0.20
C PRO A 306 -9.90 -9.03 -1.28
N LEU A 307 -9.29 -7.98 -1.81
CA LEU A 307 -8.66 -7.99 -3.12
C LEU A 307 -7.52 -9.02 -3.13
N VAL A 308 -7.38 -9.71 -4.27
CA VAL A 308 -6.46 -10.82 -4.47
C VAL A 308 -5.38 -10.41 -5.46
N HIS A 309 -4.13 -10.72 -5.16
CA HIS A 309 -3.03 -10.59 -6.10
C HIS A 309 -3.25 -11.52 -7.30
N THR A 310 -3.27 -10.99 -8.51
CA THR A 310 -3.66 -11.71 -9.73
C THR A 310 -2.76 -12.91 -10.06
N GLU A 311 -1.45 -12.78 -9.86
CA GLU A 311 -0.49 -13.85 -10.14
C GLU A 311 -0.21 -14.76 -8.93
N LEU A 312 -0.01 -14.18 -7.74
CA LEU A 312 0.36 -14.91 -6.53
C LEU A 312 -0.82 -15.54 -5.80
N VAL A 313 -2.04 -15.09 -6.09
CA VAL A 313 -3.28 -15.56 -5.47
C VAL A 313 -3.24 -15.37 -3.94
N THR A 314 -2.65 -14.26 -3.49
CA THR A 314 -2.53 -13.86 -2.08
C THR A 314 -3.44 -12.68 -1.76
N GLN A 315 -3.80 -12.54 -0.47
CA GLN A 315 -4.67 -11.48 0.04
C GLN A 315 -3.94 -10.67 1.11
N PRO A 316 -2.98 -9.80 0.72
CA PRO A 316 -2.28 -8.97 1.68
C PRO A 316 -3.23 -7.98 2.36
N LEU A 317 -2.96 -7.64 3.62
CA LEU A 317 -3.83 -6.77 4.41
C LEU A 317 -3.70 -5.30 4.00
N ILE A 318 -2.52 -4.88 3.55
CA ILE A 318 -2.27 -3.52 3.11
C ILE A 318 -1.74 -3.55 1.68
N LEU A 319 -2.38 -2.76 0.83
CA LEU A 319 -1.93 -2.50 -0.53
C LEU A 319 -1.19 -1.18 -0.56
N GLN A 320 -0.03 -1.14 -1.21
CA GLN A 320 0.79 0.04 -1.42
C GLN A 320 1.05 0.24 -2.91
N THR A 321 0.92 1.48 -3.36
CA THR A 321 1.29 1.89 -4.71
C THR A 321 2.41 2.92 -4.62
N SER A 322 3.66 2.54 -4.86
CA SER A 322 4.81 3.45 -4.82
C SER A 322 4.82 4.38 -6.04
N GLY A 323 5.28 5.64 -5.90
CA GLY A 323 5.60 6.51 -7.04
C GLY A 323 4.53 7.51 -7.51
N LYS A 324 4.93 8.44 -8.39
CA LYS A 324 4.12 9.61 -8.84
C LYS A 324 3.01 9.29 -9.85
N PHE A 325 3.03 8.13 -10.49
CA PHE A 325 2.06 7.74 -11.53
C PHE A 325 1.07 6.68 -11.06
N HIS A 326 1.15 6.24 -9.80
CA HIS A 326 0.49 5.02 -9.31
C HIS A 326 -0.74 5.33 -8.43
N GLU A 327 -1.02 6.63 -8.25
CA GLU A 327 -2.22 7.15 -7.60
C GLU A 327 -3.51 6.73 -8.33
N ALA A 328 -3.41 6.54 -9.65
CA ALA A 328 -4.48 6.01 -10.50
C ALA A 328 -4.89 4.58 -10.10
N CYS A 329 -3.91 3.70 -9.85
CA CYS A 329 -4.20 2.34 -9.41
C CYS A 329 -4.77 2.32 -7.99
N LEU A 330 -4.21 3.11 -7.08
CA LEU A 330 -4.71 3.18 -5.71
C LEU A 330 -6.18 3.61 -5.65
N ASP A 331 -6.53 4.62 -6.43
CA ASP A 331 -7.90 5.12 -6.54
C ASP A 331 -8.84 4.04 -7.09
N PHE A 332 -8.42 3.33 -8.14
CA PHE A 332 -9.15 2.18 -8.68
C PHE A 332 -9.36 1.09 -7.62
N LEU A 333 -8.32 0.70 -6.88
CA LEU A 333 -8.41 -0.33 -5.84
C LEU A 333 -9.34 0.09 -4.68
N ILE A 334 -9.29 1.37 -4.28
CA ILE A 334 -10.20 1.93 -3.26
C ILE A 334 -11.66 1.80 -3.72
N GLU A 335 -11.96 2.11 -4.97
CA GLU A 335 -13.30 1.99 -5.54
C GLU A 335 -13.77 0.55 -5.67
N GLN A 336 -12.89 -0.38 -6.06
CA GLN A 336 -13.20 -1.82 -6.09
C GLN A 336 -13.63 -2.33 -4.71
N MET A 337 -13.13 -1.74 -3.63
CA MET A 337 -13.52 -2.05 -2.25
C MET A 337 -14.76 -1.28 -1.78
N GLY A 338 -15.44 -0.53 -2.64
CA GLY A 338 -16.61 0.30 -2.29
C GLY A 338 -16.25 1.64 -1.63
N GLY A 339 -14.99 2.07 -1.73
CA GLY A 339 -14.54 3.37 -1.27
C GLY A 339 -14.85 4.51 -2.26
N ILE A 340 -14.68 5.75 -1.78
CA ILE A 340 -14.66 6.94 -2.63
C ILE A 340 -13.20 7.36 -2.76
N SER A 341 -12.72 7.53 -4.00
CA SER A 341 -11.36 7.92 -4.30
C SER A 341 -11.28 9.38 -4.79
N GLN A 342 -10.06 9.88 -5.00
CA GLN A 342 -9.83 11.19 -5.62
C GLN A 342 -9.96 11.15 -7.15
N GLU A 343 -10.24 9.98 -7.73
CA GLU A 343 -10.41 9.72 -9.16
C GLU A 343 -9.24 10.30 -10.00
N ARG A 344 -8.01 10.25 -9.48
CA ARG A 344 -6.84 10.91 -10.09
C ARG A 344 -6.48 10.35 -11.46
N TYR A 345 -6.90 9.13 -11.76
CA TYR A 345 -6.82 8.57 -13.10
C TYR A 345 -7.58 9.41 -14.14
N LEU A 346 -8.68 10.10 -13.76
CA LEU A 346 -9.43 10.99 -14.66
C LEU A 346 -8.65 12.24 -15.07
N LEU A 347 -7.61 12.61 -14.30
CA LEU A 347 -6.78 13.78 -14.55
C LEU A 347 -5.60 13.47 -15.47
N THR A 348 -5.37 12.19 -15.78
CA THR A 348 -4.32 11.77 -16.72
C THR A 348 -4.86 11.86 -18.16
N SER A 349 -4.03 12.36 -19.09
CA SER A 349 -4.39 12.47 -20.52
C SER A 349 -4.77 11.13 -21.15
N ASP A 350 -4.33 10.04 -20.56
CA ASP A 350 -4.45 8.68 -21.09
C ASP A 350 -5.85 8.07 -20.80
N PHE A 351 -6.62 8.67 -19.88
CA PHE A 351 -7.97 8.20 -19.53
C PHE A 351 -8.97 8.26 -20.70
N PHE A 352 -8.88 9.30 -21.55
CA PHE A 352 -9.80 9.42 -22.70
C PHE A 352 -9.56 8.34 -23.76
N ASP A 353 -8.32 7.89 -23.92
CA ASP A 353 -7.97 6.75 -24.80
C ASP A 353 -8.44 5.42 -24.18
N MET A 354 -8.34 5.26 -22.87
CA MET A 354 -8.82 4.07 -22.15
C MET A 354 -10.35 3.90 -22.24
N VAL A 355 -11.12 4.96 -21.98
CA VAL A 355 -12.59 4.94 -22.07
C VAL A 355 -13.07 4.72 -23.52
N ALA A 356 -12.33 5.22 -24.51
CA ALA A 356 -12.63 4.97 -25.92
C ALA A 356 -12.45 3.50 -26.29
N ARG A 357 -11.48 2.79 -25.70
CA ARG A 357 -11.27 1.34 -25.90
C ARG A 357 -12.34 0.50 -25.21
N PHE A 358 -12.75 0.85 -23.99
CA PHE A 358 -13.79 0.12 -23.24
C PHE A 358 -15.19 0.24 -23.86
N ASN A 359 -15.50 1.35 -24.54
CA ASN A 359 -16.79 1.56 -25.21
C ASN A 359 -16.79 1.13 -26.68
N SER A 360 -15.68 0.63 -27.21
CA SER A 360 -15.61 0.12 -28.58
C SER A 360 -16.16 -1.32 -28.62
N PRO A 361 -17.15 -1.63 -29.49
CA PRO A 361 -17.65 -2.98 -29.63
C PRO A 361 -16.53 -3.94 -30.07
N PRO A 362 -16.51 -5.20 -29.57
CA PRO A 362 -15.53 -6.17 -30.03
C PRO A 362 -15.87 -6.56 -31.48
N GLY A 363 -15.04 -6.08 -32.42
CA GLY A 363 -14.97 -6.60 -33.77
C GLY A 363 -15.45 -5.66 -34.87
N THR A 364 -14.51 -4.90 -35.42
CA THR A 364 -14.25 -4.92 -36.87
C THR A 364 -12.74 -4.81 -37.06
N SER A 365 -12.11 -5.95 -37.26
CA SER A 365 -10.77 -6.04 -37.84
C SER A 365 -10.82 -5.50 -39.26
N ASP A 366 -10.10 -4.42 -39.53
CA ASP A 366 -9.57 -4.20 -40.87
C ASP A 366 -8.06 -4.46 -40.80
N GLU A 367 -7.69 -5.56 -41.46
CA GLU A 367 -6.33 -5.87 -41.88
C GLU A 367 -5.79 -4.70 -42.69
N ASP A 368 -4.70 -4.07 -42.24
CA ASP A 368 -3.72 -3.59 -43.21
C ASP A 368 -2.30 -3.79 -42.70
N GLN A 369 -1.54 -4.52 -43.49
CA GLN A 369 -0.17 -4.93 -43.25
C GLN A 369 0.77 -3.80 -43.68
N SER A 370 1.51 -3.22 -42.73
CA SER A 370 2.86 -2.76 -43.02
C SER A 370 3.65 -2.63 -41.72
N ALA A 371 4.61 -3.54 -41.55
CA ALA A 371 5.69 -3.39 -40.59
C ALA A 371 6.60 -2.22 -41.00
N PRO A 372 7.17 -1.50 -40.02
CA PRO A 372 8.61 -1.31 -40.06
C PRO A 372 9.29 -1.65 -38.73
N GLU A 373 10.60 -1.69 -38.87
CA GLU A 373 11.64 -2.27 -38.03
C GLU A 373 11.74 -1.71 -36.60
N GLU A 374 12.32 -2.54 -35.74
CA GLU A 374 12.81 -2.21 -34.40
C GLU A 374 13.79 -1.02 -34.45
N GLU A 375 13.42 0.11 -33.85
CA GLU A 375 14.40 1.11 -33.42
C GLU A 375 13.95 1.77 -32.10
N GLU A 376 14.66 1.37 -31.05
CA GLU A 376 15.11 2.12 -29.88
C GLU A 376 14.16 3.05 -29.10
N VAL A 377 13.90 2.59 -27.87
CA VAL A 377 13.45 3.33 -26.70
C VAL A 377 14.49 4.40 -26.32
N ASP A 378 14.27 5.67 -26.66
CA ASP A 378 15.08 6.77 -26.08
C ASP A 378 14.42 8.18 -26.04
N HIS A 379 13.12 8.26 -25.70
CA HIS A 379 12.42 9.57 -25.63
C HIS A 379 11.88 10.01 -24.26
N ILE A 380 12.29 9.38 -23.16
CA ILE A 380 11.92 9.86 -21.79
C ILE A 380 13.03 10.72 -21.13
N ALA A 381 14.21 10.88 -21.76
CA ALA A 381 15.32 11.61 -21.16
C ALA A 381 15.32 13.16 -21.35
N ASN A 382 14.44 13.72 -22.19
CA ASN A 382 14.55 15.14 -22.58
C ASN A 382 13.61 16.12 -21.86
N PHE A 383 12.83 15.67 -20.87
CA PHE A 383 11.96 16.56 -20.09
C PHE A 383 12.64 17.18 -18.84
N PHE A 384 13.89 16.83 -18.55
CA PHE A 384 14.63 17.32 -17.36
C PHE A 384 15.72 18.37 -17.63
N ARG A 385 15.70 19.03 -18.80
CA ARG A 385 16.61 20.17 -19.06
C ARG A 385 15.83 21.48 -19.16
N SER A 386 15.68 22.15 -18.02
CA SER A 386 15.46 23.61 -17.97
C SER A 386 16.19 24.15 -16.73
N ASP A 387 17.19 24.97 -17.05
CA ASP A 387 17.72 26.12 -16.32
C ASP A 387 18.43 25.90 -14.98
N ASN A 388 19.76 25.85 -15.06
CA ASN A 388 20.67 26.58 -14.16
C ASN A 388 22.07 26.60 -14.75
N ASP A 389 22.32 27.53 -15.67
CA ASP A 389 23.67 27.93 -16.06
C ASP A 389 23.84 29.40 -15.68
N ALA A 390 24.42 29.63 -14.50
CA ALA A 390 24.78 30.95 -14.00
C ALA A 390 26.26 30.95 -13.64
N THR A 391 27.11 31.31 -14.61
CA THR A 391 28.49 31.72 -14.37
C THR A 391 28.51 33.20 -13.97
N PRO A 392 29.32 33.62 -12.99
CA PRO A 392 29.49 35.03 -12.65
C PRO A 392 30.66 35.63 -13.44
N ASP A 393 30.41 36.66 -14.25
CA ASP A 393 31.46 37.64 -14.55
C ASP A 393 30.90 39.04 -14.81
N SER A 394 31.77 39.99 -14.51
CA SER A 394 31.71 41.42 -14.26
C SER A 394 31.10 42.37 -15.34
N SER A 395 30.16 43.23 -14.89
CA SER A 395 30.04 44.73 -15.01
C SER A 395 30.78 45.53 -16.13
N PRO A 396 30.37 46.77 -16.54
CA PRO A 396 29.08 47.51 -16.49
C PRO A 396 28.68 48.26 -17.82
N ASN A 397 27.53 48.96 -17.78
CA ASN A 397 26.95 49.94 -18.74
C ASN A 397 26.28 49.30 -19.97
N ASP A 398 25.07 49.64 -20.40
CA ASP A 398 24.54 50.97 -20.64
C ASP A 398 22.99 50.93 -20.75
N SER A 399 22.39 52.10 -20.63
CA SER A 399 20.97 52.41 -20.80
C SER A 399 20.38 51.99 -22.16
N ASP A 400 19.15 51.45 -22.17
CA ASP A 400 17.97 52.14 -22.72
C ASP A 400 16.75 51.21 -22.93
N SER A 401 15.60 51.85 -22.79
CA SER A 401 14.22 51.40 -23.00
C SER A 401 13.91 50.70 -24.33
N ASN A 402 13.12 49.61 -24.31
CA ASN A 402 11.88 49.49 -25.10
C ASN A 402 11.06 48.24 -24.71
N TYR A 403 9.88 48.43 -24.11
CA TYR A 403 8.91 47.36 -23.89
C TYR A 403 8.01 47.20 -25.12
N GLY A 404 8.24 46.12 -25.88
CA GLY A 404 7.38 45.67 -26.96
C GLY A 404 6.34 44.69 -26.44
N VAL A 405 5.08 45.14 -26.42
CA VAL A 405 3.86 44.37 -26.18
C VAL A 405 3.70 43.27 -27.25
N THR A 406 3.45 42.02 -26.84
CA THR A 406 2.57 41.13 -27.61
C THR A 406 1.63 40.35 -26.68
N ASN A 407 0.35 40.61 -26.90
CA ASN A 407 -0.82 39.91 -26.40
C ASN A 407 -0.89 38.49 -26.96
N TYR A 408 -1.21 37.51 -26.11
CA TYR A 408 -2.06 36.39 -26.50
C TYR A 408 -3.09 36.09 -25.39
N GLY A 409 -4.34 36.48 -25.69
CA GLY A 409 -5.50 35.61 -25.61
C GLY A 409 -5.93 35.08 -24.24
N VAL A 410 -6.58 35.94 -23.46
CA VAL A 410 -7.57 35.52 -22.47
C VAL A 410 -8.83 35.05 -23.20
N MET A 411 -9.32 33.84 -22.89
CA MET A 411 -10.73 33.45 -23.06
C MET A 411 -11.17 32.57 -21.88
N PRO A 412 -12.46 32.57 -21.51
CA PRO A 412 -12.87 32.69 -20.12
C PRO A 412 -13.48 31.42 -19.51
N GLN A 413 -13.39 31.33 -18.19
CA GLN A 413 -14.25 30.52 -17.34
C GLN A 413 -15.69 31.04 -17.38
N ASN A 414 -16.66 30.17 -17.71
CA ASN A 414 -17.93 30.01 -16.99
C ASN A 414 -18.81 28.95 -17.69
N TYR A 415 -19.08 27.82 -17.07
CA TYR A 415 -20.40 27.19 -17.15
C TYR A 415 -20.73 26.54 -15.80
N GLY A 416 -21.90 26.89 -15.31
CA GLY A 416 -22.33 26.67 -13.95
C GLY A 416 -22.74 25.23 -13.65
N ALA A 417 -22.65 24.94 -12.36
CA ALA A 417 -23.25 23.80 -11.70
C ALA A 417 -24.75 23.69 -12.02
N THR A 418 -25.14 22.56 -12.58
CA THR A 418 -26.46 21.97 -12.33
C THR A 418 -26.23 20.55 -11.85
N GLY A 419 -26.78 20.25 -10.67
CA GLY A 419 -26.54 19.00 -9.96
C GLY A 419 -27.00 17.79 -10.76
N VAL A 420 -26.07 16.84 -10.95
CA VAL A 420 -26.38 15.49 -11.40
C VAL A 420 -26.16 14.59 -10.19
N ARG A 421 -27.25 13.97 -9.72
CA ARG A 421 -27.24 12.91 -8.72
C ARG A 421 -26.41 11.72 -9.27
N PRO A 422 -25.66 10.97 -8.43
CA PRO A 422 -25.04 9.73 -8.89
C PRO A 422 -26.15 8.81 -9.38
N SER A 423 -26.09 8.48 -10.66
CA SER A 423 -26.99 7.52 -11.27
C SER A 423 -26.53 6.14 -10.85
N ASN A 424 -27.46 5.42 -10.24
CA ASN A 424 -27.41 4.01 -9.92
C ASN A 424 -26.93 3.23 -11.16
N TYR A 425 -25.67 2.78 -11.17
CA TYR A 425 -25.16 1.88 -12.20
C TYR A 425 -25.81 0.51 -11.97
N GLY A 426 -26.89 0.28 -12.72
CA GLY A 426 -27.58 -1.00 -12.77
C GLY A 426 -26.66 -2.09 -13.33
N THR A 427 -26.38 -3.06 -12.48
CA THR A 427 -26.45 -4.50 -12.78
C THR A 427 -26.77 -4.86 -14.23
N ASN A 428 -25.72 -5.16 -15.01
CA ASN A 428 -25.86 -6.00 -16.19
C ASN A 428 -24.56 -6.75 -16.48
N TYR A 429 -24.22 -7.71 -15.61
CA TYR A 429 -23.27 -8.77 -15.98
C TYR A 429 -24.02 -9.91 -16.64
N GLY A 430 -23.60 -10.18 -17.88
CA GLY A 430 -24.10 -11.27 -18.71
C GLY A 430 -23.93 -12.62 -18.02
N ASN A 431 -25.00 -13.39 -18.10
CA ASN A 431 -25.14 -14.76 -17.64
C ASN A 431 -24.07 -15.67 -18.28
N TYR A 432 -23.01 -16.01 -17.54
CA TYR A 432 -22.06 -17.05 -17.92
C TYR A 432 -22.21 -18.29 -17.04
N GLY A 433 -22.61 -19.38 -17.71
CA GLY A 433 -22.13 -20.75 -17.49
C GLY A 433 -21.97 -21.24 -16.06
N ASN A 434 -23.05 -21.81 -15.53
CA ASN A 434 -23.08 -22.74 -14.41
C ASN A 434 -21.99 -23.84 -14.52
N TYR A 435 -20.90 -23.71 -13.75
CA TYR A 435 -19.99 -24.81 -13.46
C TYR A 435 -20.08 -25.19 -11.98
N GLY A 436 -20.70 -26.34 -11.74
CA GLY A 436 -20.19 -27.37 -10.82
C GLY A 436 -19.85 -26.95 -9.38
N ASN A 437 -20.90 -26.89 -8.56
CA ASN A 437 -20.91 -27.24 -7.14
C ASN A 437 -19.66 -28.02 -6.65
N SER A 438 -18.77 -27.37 -5.89
CA SER A 438 -17.73 -28.03 -5.10
C SER A 438 -17.94 -27.72 -3.63
N ALA A 439 -18.47 -28.72 -2.94
CA ALA A 439 -18.72 -28.75 -1.52
C ALA A 439 -17.42 -28.79 -0.70
N ASN A 440 -17.47 -28.19 0.50
CA ASN A 440 -16.73 -28.57 1.72
C ASN A 440 -15.34 -29.23 1.53
N TYR A 441 -14.27 -28.46 1.70
CA TYR A 441 -13.03 -28.99 2.26
C TYR A 441 -12.81 -28.45 3.67
N GLY A 442 -13.15 -29.29 4.64
CA GLY A 442 -12.79 -29.11 6.04
C GLY A 442 -11.35 -29.59 6.32
N ASN A 443 -10.81 -29.09 7.43
CA ASN A 443 -9.83 -29.72 8.32
C ASN A 443 -8.79 -30.66 7.68
N TYR A 444 -7.60 -30.14 7.43
CA TYR A 444 -6.39 -30.98 7.42
C TYR A 444 -5.71 -30.94 8.79
N ALA A 445 -6.04 -31.94 9.59
CA ALA A 445 -5.25 -32.39 10.73
C ALA A 445 -4.07 -33.25 10.26
N ASN A 446 -2.93 -33.12 10.95
CA ASN A 446 -1.83 -34.07 11.10
C ASN A 446 -1.36 -34.86 9.85
N TYR A 447 -0.23 -34.45 9.28
CA TYR A 447 0.71 -35.39 8.67
C TYR A 447 1.96 -35.53 9.55
N GLY A 448 2.12 -36.75 10.07
CA GLY A 448 3.26 -37.16 10.86
C GLY A 448 4.50 -37.44 10.02
N ASN A 449 5.64 -37.13 10.64
CA ASN A 449 6.83 -37.97 10.77
C ASN A 449 7.18 -38.85 9.54
N TYR A 450 8.05 -38.33 8.67
CA TYR A 450 8.84 -39.15 7.76
C TYR A 450 10.32 -39.03 8.12
N GLY A 451 10.94 -40.20 8.21
CA GLY A 451 12.23 -40.42 8.84
C GLY A 451 13.44 -40.15 7.95
N ASN A 452 14.56 -40.05 8.67
CA ASN A 452 15.96 -40.11 8.25
C ASN A 452 16.26 -40.68 6.85
N TYR A 453 16.81 -39.81 6.00
CA TYR A 453 17.88 -40.07 5.03
C TYR A 453 18.72 -38.80 5.01
N GLY A 454 20.04 -38.76 4.96
CA GLY A 454 21.10 -39.72 4.72
C GLY A 454 22.34 -38.85 4.45
N ASN A 455 23.40 -39.09 5.21
CA ASN A 455 24.61 -38.29 5.27
C ASN A 455 25.36 -38.25 3.92
N TYR A 456 25.53 -37.06 3.33
CA TYR A 456 26.49 -36.70 2.28
C TYR A 456 26.82 -35.22 2.52
N GLY A 457 28.04 -34.70 2.49
CA GLY A 457 29.34 -35.20 2.10
C GLY A 457 30.20 -33.93 2.00
N ASN A 458 31.28 -33.92 2.77
CA ASN A 458 32.21 -32.82 2.99
C ASN A 458 32.87 -32.31 1.68
N TYR A 459 32.74 -31.01 1.38
CA TYR A 459 33.65 -30.24 0.51
C TYR A 459 33.74 -28.85 1.16
N GLY A 460 34.89 -28.34 1.61
CA GLY A 460 36.19 -28.29 0.92
C GLY A 460 36.48 -26.81 0.71
N GLY A 461 37.24 -26.21 1.63
CA GLY A 461 37.36 -24.76 1.80
C GLY A 461 38.04 -24.01 0.65
N PHE A 462 37.68 -22.74 0.52
CA PHE A 462 38.45 -21.75 -0.24
C PHE A 462 39.18 -20.81 0.72
N SER A 463 40.51 -20.93 0.65
CA SER A 463 41.48 -20.06 1.29
C SER A 463 41.46 -18.66 0.68
N ARG A 464 41.47 -17.66 1.57
CA ARG A 464 41.79 -16.25 1.34
C ARG A 464 42.99 -16.06 0.40
N ALA A 465 42.85 -15.17 -0.57
CA ALA A 465 43.97 -14.48 -1.19
C ALA A 465 43.91 -13.00 -0.76
N ARG A 466 44.89 -12.60 0.06
CA ARG A 466 45.23 -11.20 0.29
C ARG A 466 45.78 -10.61 -1.01
N ARG A 467 45.27 -9.45 -1.42
CA ARG A 467 46.07 -8.28 -1.80
C ARG A 467 45.31 -7.04 -1.41
#